data_AF-A0A3A2ZU80-F1
#
_entry.id   AF-A0A3A2ZU80-F1
#
_cell.length_a   1.000
_cell.length_b   1.000
_cell.length_c   1.000
_cell.angle_alpha   90.00
_cell.angle_beta   90.00
_cell.angle_gamma   90.00
#
_symmetry.space_group_name_H-M   'P 1'
#
loop_
_entity.id
_entity.type
_entity.pdbx_description
1 polymer ?
#
loop_
_entity_poly.entity_id
_entity_poly.type
_entity_poly.pdbx_seq_one_letter_code
_entity_poly.pdbx_strand_id
1 'polypeptide(L)'
;MPLFRPSALSQWLNQPQEPNKRSMLYALCSLVTAFMCGHSESIIGRGEWDAIARRLIEKSLSTRSEYSFVEDNSVLTLLASFFVAVTYFELHNPRLSWFYLREAITLAHALELHTEKYYRGMNYVDTLYCRRIYNILFVTERSLAIARHKLVLLSQPLPHPALAPDGSPEGLEEQAEIDHGFRQLVRIYSQIDINFLDFWSRKGAPCSGSSWEQGGSSLLLDDGVISDAQRADICVTQLWFDLVLWRAALQQGLLSTKAELRSRTFSYPEDIALSLLRILSSLPSESVDVHGLGIVSPTLQSLHVLLTLSSQFEKISEVGNTLADFIHCSAGLTGWTENMAQNLDRLGSIRKRLSLSPNSHGKLAVSLGKRLAEFDLCYKSPLNVLRELDCVSEDMTTEEKEE
;
A
#
# COMPACT_ATOMS: atom_id res chain seq x y z
N MET A 1 9.99 8.97 4.72
CA MET A 1 10.96 8.07 5.31
C MET A 1 12.22 8.05 4.47
N PRO A 2 13.08 9.05 4.68
CA PRO A 2 14.45 9.03 4.21
C PRO A 2 15.23 7.89 4.87
N LEU A 3 16.05 7.22 4.05
CA LEU A 3 16.84 6.05 4.45
C LEU A 3 18.31 6.40 4.69
N PHE A 4 18.69 7.65 4.46
CA PHE A 4 20.02 8.20 4.66
C PHE A 4 19.91 9.71 4.87
N ARG A 5 20.97 10.30 5.43
CA ARG A 5 21.04 11.76 5.61
C ARG A 5 20.94 12.49 4.27
N PRO A 6 20.07 13.49 4.14
CA PRO A 6 19.98 14.32 2.94
C PRO A 6 21.31 14.95 2.53
N SER A 7 22.09 15.47 3.50
CA SER A 7 23.43 16.00 3.26
C SER A 7 24.40 14.99 2.64
N ALA A 8 24.26 13.70 2.97
CA ALA A 8 25.11 12.64 2.45
C ALA A 8 24.95 12.46 0.94
N LEU A 9 23.72 12.62 0.41
CA LEU A 9 23.48 12.48 -1.03
C LEU A 9 24.24 13.54 -1.84
N SER A 10 24.22 14.79 -1.39
CA SER A 10 24.98 15.89 -2.03
C SER A 10 26.48 15.66 -1.96
N GLN A 11 26.98 15.16 -0.83
CA GLN A 11 28.40 14.82 -0.67
C GLN A 11 28.81 13.67 -1.60
N TRP A 12 27.96 12.65 -1.72
CA TRP A 12 28.22 11.51 -2.60
C TRP A 12 28.36 11.98 -4.05
N LEU A 13 27.51 12.86 -4.56
CA LEU A 13 27.62 13.33 -5.94
C LEU A 13 28.93 14.09 -6.25
N ASN A 14 29.61 14.64 -5.24
CA ASN A 14 30.80 15.47 -5.40
C ASN A 14 32.14 14.73 -5.23
N GLN A 15 32.12 13.43 -4.92
CA GLN A 15 33.34 12.64 -4.65
C GLN A 15 33.50 11.49 -5.65
N PRO A 16 34.72 10.94 -5.84
CA PRO A 16 34.89 9.65 -6.52
C PRO A 16 34.03 8.58 -5.85
N GLN A 17 33.32 7.80 -6.65
CA GLN A 17 32.31 6.87 -6.14
C GLN A 17 32.78 5.42 -6.25
N GLU A 18 32.89 4.76 -5.10
CA GLU A 18 33.06 3.31 -5.03
C GLU A 18 31.97 2.58 -5.82
N PRO A 19 32.27 1.39 -6.39
CA PRO A 19 31.31 0.64 -7.20
C PRO A 19 29.95 0.39 -6.52
N ASN A 20 29.92 0.06 -5.22
CA ASN A 20 28.68 -0.15 -4.47
C ASN A 20 27.81 1.12 -4.39
N LYS A 21 28.45 2.28 -4.17
CA LYS A 21 27.79 3.58 -4.13
C LYS A 21 27.26 3.97 -5.51
N ARG A 22 28.03 3.77 -6.59
CA ARG A 22 27.55 3.98 -7.97
C ARG A 22 26.35 3.10 -8.30
N SER A 23 26.41 1.81 -7.96
CA SER A 23 25.31 0.85 -8.18
C SER A 23 24.04 1.29 -7.44
N MET A 24 24.15 1.70 -6.17
CA MET A 24 23.04 2.23 -5.38
C MET A 24 22.45 3.51 -6.00
N LEU A 25 23.29 4.47 -6.39
CA LEU A 25 22.83 5.73 -7.01
C LEU A 25 22.11 5.49 -8.34
N TYR A 26 22.60 4.59 -9.20
CA TYR A 26 21.87 4.22 -10.42
C TYR A 26 20.50 3.61 -10.12
N ALA A 27 20.41 2.74 -9.10
CA ALA A 27 19.14 2.15 -8.69
C ALA A 27 18.18 3.20 -8.11
N LEU A 28 18.68 4.14 -7.30
CA LEU A 28 17.89 5.25 -6.77
C LEU A 28 17.39 6.18 -7.89
N CYS A 29 18.24 6.53 -8.85
CA CYS A 29 17.83 7.33 -10.01
C CYS A 29 16.78 6.59 -10.85
N SER A 30 16.96 5.29 -11.04
CA SER A 30 16.01 4.44 -11.75
C SER A 30 14.64 4.45 -11.08
N LEU A 31 14.63 4.29 -9.76
CA LEU A 31 13.43 4.36 -8.92
C LEU A 31 12.71 5.69 -9.13
N VAL A 32 13.40 6.81 -8.89
CA VAL A 32 12.83 8.15 -9.07
C VAL A 32 12.28 8.31 -10.49
N THR A 33 13.03 7.88 -11.51
CA THR A 33 12.59 7.95 -12.93
C THR A 33 11.30 7.17 -13.17
N ALA A 34 11.16 5.96 -12.64
CA ALA A 34 9.95 5.15 -12.81
C ALA A 34 8.72 5.82 -12.18
N PHE A 35 8.89 6.46 -11.02
CA PHE A 35 7.83 7.24 -10.40
C PHE A 35 7.52 8.54 -11.15
N MET A 36 8.50 9.17 -11.80
CA MET A 36 8.29 10.41 -12.58
C MET A 36 7.47 10.17 -13.87
N CYS A 37 7.32 8.91 -14.29
CA CYS A 37 6.62 8.56 -15.51
C CYS A 37 5.17 9.10 -15.50
N GLY A 38 4.88 10.02 -16.43
CA GLY A 38 3.55 10.64 -16.57
C GLY A 38 3.31 11.89 -15.71
N HIS A 39 4.28 12.32 -14.90
CA HIS A 39 4.17 13.51 -14.04
C HIS A 39 4.95 14.73 -14.54
N SER A 40 5.90 14.54 -15.46
CA SER A 40 6.67 15.63 -16.07
C SER A 40 6.91 15.39 -17.55
N GLU A 41 5.96 15.79 -18.40
CA GLU A 41 6.15 15.73 -19.86
C GLU A 41 7.26 16.66 -20.38
N SER A 42 7.71 17.61 -19.54
CA SER A 42 8.69 18.64 -19.91
C SER A 42 10.16 18.22 -19.77
N ILE A 43 10.48 17.19 -18.97
CA ILE A 43 11.89 16.85 -18.65
C ILE A 43 12.46 15.76 -19.57
N ILE A 44 11.66 14.77 -19.92
CA ILE A 44 12.06 13.69 -20.84
C ILE A 44 10.93 13.57 -21.85
N GLY A 45 11.27 13.82 -23.11
CA GLY A 45 10.31 13.81 -24.23
C GLY A 45 9.35 12.63 -24.16
N ARG A 46 8.10 12.91 -24.52
CA ARG A 46 6.93 12.02 -24.47
C ARG A 46 7.27 10.51 -24.47
N GLY A 47 7.22 9.89 -23.29
CA GLY A 47 6.94 8.44 -23.16
C GLY A 47 8.12 7.48 -22.97
N GLU A 48 9.37 7.93 -22.84
CA GLU A 48 10.52 7.00 -22.67
C GLU A 48 10.95 6.75 -21.22
N TRP A 49 10.20 7.22 -20.23
CA TRP A 49 10.53 7.10 -18.80
C TRP A 49 10.81 5.66 -18.36
N ASP A 50 9.97 4.71 -18.77
CA ASP A 50 10.16 3.28 -18.49
C ASP A 50 11.46 2.73 -19.09
N ALA A 51 11.80 3.16 -20.31
CA ALA A 51 13.03 2.74 -20.98
C ALA A 51 14.27 3.29 -20.27
N ILE A 52 14.21 4.54 -19.81
CA ILE A 52 15.28 5.18 -19.05
C ILE A 52 15.44 4.51 -17.68
N ALA A 53 14.34 4.24 -16.98
CA ALA A 53 14.36 3.51 -15.71
C ALA A 53 15.04 2.14 -15.90
N ARG A 54 14.67 1.37 -16.94
CA ARG A 54 15.30 0.08 -17.27
C ARG A 54 16.80 0.21 -17.54
N ARG A 55 17.21 1.18 -18.36
CA ARG A 55 18.63 1.44 -18.65
C ARG A 55 19.44 1.80 -17.40
N LEU A 56 18.83 2.50 -16.45
CA LEU A 56 19.47 2.81 -15.16
C LEU A 56 19.59 1.56 -14.27
N ILE A 57 18.60 0.66 -14.26
CA ILE A 57 18.74 -0.66 -13.60
C ILE A 57 19.90 -1.44 -14.24
N GLU A 58 19.95 -1.53 -15.57
CA GLU A 58 21.02 -2.25 -16.28
C GLU A 58 22.40 -1.72 -15.91
N LYS A 59 22.57 -0.40 -15.80
CA LYS A 59 23.81 0.21 -15.30
C LYS A 59 24.10 -0.15 -13.85
N SER A 60 23.09 -0.13 -12.98
CA SER A 60 23.24 -0.53 -11.57
C SER A 60 23.74 -1.98 -11.46
N LEU A 61 23.12 -2.90 -12.21
CA LEU A 61 23.48 -4.32 -12.23
C LEU A 61 24.85 -4.57 -12.87
N SER A 62 25.17 -3.87 -13.97
CA SER A 62 26.49 -3.94 -14.59
C SER A 62 27.59 -3.49 -13.62
N THR A 63 27.37 -2.41 -12.88
CA THR A 63 28.33 -1.92 -11.88
C THR A 63 28.57 -2.94 -10.76
N ARG A 64 27.60 -3.81 -10.44
CA ARG A 64 27.80 -4.89 -9.46
C ARG A 64 28.79 -5.95 -9.91
N SER A 65 29.03 -6.08 -11.21
CA SER A 65 30.07 -6.99 -11.72
C SER A 65 31.49 -6.49 -11.47
N GLU A 66 31.65 -5.23 -11.06
CA GLU A 66 32.95 -4.61 -10.77
C GLU A 66 33.47 -4.92 -9.35
N TYR A 67 32.67 -5.52 -8.48
CA TYR A 67 33.04 -5.86 -7.09
C TYR A 67 32.34 -7.11 -6.57
N SER A 68 32.87 -7.70 -5.49
CA SER A 68 32.23 -8.85 -4.82
C SER A 68 31.01 -8.40 -4.01
N PHE A 69 29.90 -8.09 -4.67
CA PHE A 69 28.75 -7.45 -4.01
C PHE A 69 28.09 -8.32 -2.94
N VAL A 70 28.19 -9.66 -3.06
CA VAL A 70 27.66 -10.59 -2.05
C VAL A 70 28.47 -10.54 -0.76
N GLU A 71 29.76 -10.25 -0.85
CA GLU A 71 30.68 -10.13 0.29
C GLU A 71 30.78 -8.68 0.81
N ASP A 72 30.20 -7.71 0.10
CA ASP A 72 30.20 -6.30 0.49
C ASP A 72 29.28 -6.07 1.70
N ASN A 73 29.90 -5.85 2.86
CA ASN A 73 29.20 -5.58 4.12
C ASN A 73 28.76 -4.11 4.23
N SER A 74 28.05 -3.60 3.21
CA SER A 74 27.55 -2.23 3.17
C SER A 74 26.03 -2.16 3.01
N VAL A 75 25.41 -1.23 3.73
CA VAL A 75 24.00 -0.85 3.55
C VAL A 75 23.73 -0.36 2.13
N LEU A 76 24.72 0.19 1.42
CA LEU A 76 24.57 0.68 0.05
C LEU A 76 24.20 -0.44 -0.92
N THR A 77 24.79 -1.63 -0.78
CA THR A 77 24.53 -2.79 -1.65
C THR A 77 23.14 -3.38 -1.40
N LEU A 78 22.70 -3.40 -0.14
CA LEU A 78 21.33 -3.71 0.24
C LEU A 78 20.36 -2.70 -0.40
N LEU A 79 20.61 -1.40 -0.25
CA LEU A 79 19.75 -0.34 -0.79
C LEU A 79 19.66 -0.38 -2.31
N ALA A 80 20.77 -0.67 -2.99
CA ALA A 80 20.76 -0.88 -4.44
C ALA A 80 19.75 -1.96 -4.82
N SER A 81 19.75 -3.10 -4.10
CA SER A 81 18.85 -4.24 -4.37
C SER A 81 17.40 -3.90 -4.06
N PHE A 82 17.17 -3.19 -2.95
CA PHE A 82 15.85 -2.70 -2.59
C PHE A 82 15.29 -1.74 -3.64
N PHE A 83 16.07 -0.75 -4.11
CA PHE A 83 15.61 0.19 -5.12
C PHE A 83 15.35 -0.49 -6.47
N VAL A 84 16.19 -1.44 -6.89
CA VAL A 84 15.92 -2.26 -8.09
C VAL A 84 14.60 -3.03 -7.93
N ALA A 85 14.34 -3.61 -6.76
CA ALA A 85 13.10 -4.35 -6.50
C ALA A 85 11.85 -3.49 -6.66
N VAL A 86 11.92 -2.24 -6.18
CA VAL A 86 10.82 -1.29 -6.22
C VAL A 86 10.65 -0.72 -7.62
N THR A 87 11.73 -0.41 -8.34
CA THR A 87 11.61 -0.01 -9.75
C THR A 87 10.93 -1.11 -10.57
N TYR A 88 11.30 -2.39 -10.37
CA TYR A 88 10.61 -3.48 -11.06
C TYR A 88 9.14 -3.65 -10.64
N PHE A 89 8.78 -3.25 -9.42
CA PHE A 89 7.38 -3.21 -9.00
C PHE A 89 6.61 -2.18 -9.85
N GLU A 90 7.13 -0.96 -9.95
CA GLU A 90 6.52 0.13 -10.72
C GLU A 90 6.47 -0.18 -12.23
N LEU A 91 7.50 -0.85 -12.76
CA LEU A 91 7.54 -1.34 -14.15
C LEU A 91 6.69 -2.60 -14.39
N HIS A 92 5.82 -2.95 -13.45
CA HIS A 92 4.88 -4.07 -13.52
C HIS A 92 5.55 -5.43 -13.79
N ASN A 93 6.76 -5.65 -13.25
CA ASN A 93 7.47 -6.93 -13.31
C ASN A 93 7.49 -7.61 -11.92
N PRO A 94 6.42 -8.34 -11.55
CA PRO A 94 6.27 -8.87 -10.19
C PRO A 94 7.31 -9.93 -9.83
N ARG A 95 7.85 -10.66 -10.82
CA ARG A 95 8.85 -11.71 -10.59
C ARG A 95 10.20 -11.12 -10.20
N LEU A 96 10.68 -10.15 -10.98
CA LEU A 96 11.96 -9.48 -10.68
C LEU A 96 11.86 -8.64 -9.41
N SER A 97 10.76 -7.91 -9.24
CA SER A 97 10.49 -7.16 -8.01
C SER A 97 10.62 -8.04 -6.76
N TRP A 98 10.01 -9.22 -6.76
CA TRP A 98 10.08 -10.14 -5.63
C TRP A 98 11.49 -10.71 -5.42
N PHE A 99 12.19 -11.08 -6.49
CA PHE A 99 13.55 -11.61 -6.43
C PHE A 99 14.51 -10.61 -5.75
N TYR A 100 14.51 -9.36 -6.22
CA TYR A 100 15.41 -8.32 -5.69
C TYR A 100 15.03 -7.87 -4.28
N LEU A 101 13.75 -7.95 -3.89
CA LEU A 101 13.36 -7.72 -2.50
C LEU A 101 13.94 -8.81 -1.58
N ARG A 102 13.89 -10.08 -2.01
CA ARG A 102 14.50 -11.19 -1.27
C ARG A 102 16.02 -11.06 -1.20
N GLU A 103 16.67 -10.62 -2.26
CA GLU A 103 18.10 -10.29 -2.26
C GLU A 103 18.40 -9.22 -1.20
N ALA A 104 17.64 -8.11 -1.18
CA ALA A 104 17.82 -7.04 -0.19
C ALA A 104 17.64 -7.52 1.26
N ILE A 105 16.62 -8.35 1.51
CA ILE A 105 16.39 -8.94 2.85
C ILE A 105 17.52 -9.90 3.24
N THR A 106 18.02 -10.68 2.30
CA THR A 106 19.16 -11.59 2.54
C THR A 106 20.41 -10.81 2.92
N LEU A 107 20.70 -9.71 2.19
CA LEU A 107 21.80 -8.80 2.51
C LEU A 107 21.59 -8.12 3.88
N ALA A 108 20.35 -7.78 4.24
CA ALA A 108 20.03 -7.22 5.56
C ALA A 108 20.36 -8.20 6.70
N HIS A 109 20.06 -9.48 6.51
CA HIS A 109 20.42 -10.53 7.46
C HIS A 109 21.93 -10.79 7.50
N ALA A 110 22.62 -10.77 6.35
CA ALA A 110 24.07 -10.93 6.28
C ALA A 110 24.81 -9.80 7.02
N LEU A 111 24.28 -8.56 6.96
CA LEU A 111 24.75 -7.43 7.74
C LEU A 111 24.41 -7.51 9.24
N GLU A 112 23.64 -8.51 9.67
CA GLU A 112 23.11 -8.63 11.03
C GLU A 112 22.25 -7.42 11.47
N LEU A 113 21.57 -6.72 10.54
CA LEU A 113 20.72 -5.55 10.86
C LEU A 113 19.62 -5.87 11.88
N HIS A 114 19.21 -7.12 11.97
CA HIS A 114 18.21 -7.61 12.92
C HIS A 114 18.75 -7.79 14.35
N THR A 115 20.05 -7.55 14.58
CA THR A 115 20.71 -7.78 15.87
C THR A 115 21.22 -6.49 16.50
N GLU A 116 21.25 -6.43 17.84
CA GLU A 116 21.83 -5.31 18.57
C GLU A 116 23.35 -5.17 18.40
N LYS A 117 24.03 -6.22 17.91
CA LYS A 117 25.47 -6.22 17.67
C LYS A 117 25.86 -5.23 16.56
N TYR A 118 25.06 -5.14 15.50
CA TYR A 118 25.30 -4.21 14.39
C TYR A 118 25.34 -2.75 14.84
N TYR A 119 24.48 -2.39 15.80
CA TYR A 119 24.32 -1.02 16.28
C TYR A 119 25.34 -0.60 17.35
N ARG A 120 26.22 -1.51 17.79
CA ARG A 120 27.18 -1.23 18.87
C ARG A 120 28.14 -0.12 18.45
N GLY A 121 28.16 0.97 19.21
CA GLY A 121 29.05 2.11 18.97
C GLY A 121 28.56 3.09 17.90
N MET A 122 27.37 2.87 17.32
CA MET A 122 26.73 3.85 16.43
C MET A 122 26.09 4.97 17.24
N ASN A 123 26.05 6.18 16.66
CA ASN A 123 25.24 7.26 17.23
C ASN A 123 23.74 7.00 17.00
N TYR A 124 22.89 7.78 17.67
CA TYR A 124 21.44 7.67 17.57
C TYR A 124 20.93 7.81 16.13
N VAL A 125 21.47 8.78 15.38
CA VAL A 125 21.01 9.10 14.03
C VAL A 125 21.32 7.98 13.03
N ASP A 126 22.52 7.40 13.08
CA ASP A 126 22.91 6.26 12.25
C ASP A 126 22.08 5.01 12.58
N THR A 127 21.87 4.77 13.87
CA THR A 127 21.02 3.68 14.36
C THR A 127 19.59 3.84 13.84
N LEU A 128 19.07 5.07 13.86
CA LEU A 128 17.73 5.38 13.36
C LEU A 128 17.57 5.05 11.88
N TYR A 129 18.48 5.53 11.02
CA TYR A 129 18.41 5.24 9.57
C TYR A 129 18.51 3.74 9.29
N CYS A 130 19.42 3.03 9.96
CA CYS A 130 19.56 1.59 9.75
C CYS A 130 18.31 0.81 10.21
N ARG A 131 17.67 1.20 11.32
CA ARG A 131 16.39 0.62 11.76
C ARG A 131 15.24 0.97 10.81
N ARG A 132 15.22 2.18 10.24
CA ARG A 132 14.27 2.58 9.19
C ARG A 132 14.42 1.73 7.93
N ILE A 133 15.65 1.43 7.50
CA ILE A 133 15.95 0.56 6.36
C ILE A 133 15.41 -0.85 6.59
N TYR A 134 15.63 -1.42 7.77
CA TYR A 134 15.05 -2.72 8.11
C TYR A 134 13.50 -2.66 8.11
N ASN A 135 12.92 -1.65 8.75
CA ASN A 135 11.48 -1.52 8.86
C ASN A 135 10.77 -1.25 7.52
N ILE A 136 11.43 -0.58 6.55
CA ILE A 136 10.85 -0.42 5.22
C ILE A 136 10.84 -1.75 4.46
N LEU A 137 11.91 -2.56 4.57
CA LEU A 137 11.92 -3.92 4.03
C LEU A 137 10.79 -4.77 4.63
N PHE A 138 10.59 -4.68 5.96
CA PHE A 138 9.52 -5.35 6.69
C PHE A 138 8.12 -5.00 6.16
N VAL A 139 7.86 -3.70 5.98
CA VAL A 139 6.58 -3.19 5.46
C VAL A 139 6.36 -3.65 4.01
N THR A 140 7.38 -3.50 3.15
CA THR A 140 7.30 -3.89 1.73
C THR A 140 7.13 -5.40 1.55
N GLU A 141 7.77 -6.22 2.39
CA GLU A 141 7.61 -7.67 2.34
C GLU A 141 6.17 -8.09 2.64
N ARG A 142 5.55 -7.50 3.68
CA ARG A 142 4.19 -7.83 4.09
C ARG A 142 3.13 -7.37 3.12
N SER A 143 3.26 -6.18 2.54
CA SER A 143 2.33 -5.73 1.50
C SER A 143 2.32 -6.68 0.31
N LEU A 144 3.49 -7.15 -0.13
CA LEU A 144 3.60 -8.14 -1.20
C LEU A 144 3.15 -9.54 -0.78
N ALA A 145 3.35 -9.92 0.49
CA ALA A 145 2.86 -11.19 1.05
C ALA A 145 1.33 -11.28 0.95
N ILE A 146 0.62 -10.22 1.33
CA ILE A 146 -0.84 -10.12 1.18
C ILE A 146 -1.25 -10.12 -0.28
N ALA A 147 -0.68 -9.21 -1.08
CA ALA A 147 -1.11 -9.01 -2.46
C ALA A 147 -0.83 -10.23 -3.37
N ARG A 148 0.16 -11.06 -3.06
CA ARG A 148 0.65 -12.13 -3.95
C ARG A 148 0.79 -13.50 -3.29
N HIS A 149 0.23 -13.69 -2.10
CA HIS A 149 0.33 -14.92 -1.31
C HIS A 149 1.78 -15.43 -1.18
N LYS A 150 2.68 -14.55 -0.75
CA LYS A 150 4.10 -14.88 -0.56
C LYS A 150 4.42 -15.12 0.92
N LEU A 151 5.39 -16.00 1.17
CA LEU A 151 5.93 -16.22 2.51
C LEU A 151 6.80 -15.01 2.94
N VAL A 152 6.91 -14.76 4.23
CA VAL A 152 7.74 -13.70 4.82
C VAL A 152 9.03 -14.27 5.42
N LEU A 153 10.08 -13.46 5.47
CA LEU A 153 11.34 -13.78 6.14
C LEU A 153 11.55 -12.90 7.38
N LEU A 154 10.99 -11.70 7.40
CA LEU A 154 11.12 -10.76 8.51
C LEU A 154 9.99 -10.98 9.51
N SER A 155 10.28 -11.66 10.63
CA SER A 155 9.25 -12.04 11.60
C SER A 155 8.65 -10.85 12.35
N GLN A 156 9.47 -9.87 12.74
CA GLN A 156 9.07 -8.71 13.54
C GLN A 156 9.78 -7.43 13.07
N PRO A 157 9.15 -6.25 13.28
CA PRO A 157 9.80 -4.97 13.02
C PRO A 157 10.83 -4.67 14.13
N LEU A 158 11.80 -3.82 13.84
CA LEU A 158 12.71 -3.32 14.86
C LEU A 158 12.07 -2.16 15.63
N PRO A 159 12.21 -2.14 16.97
CA PRO A 159 11.71 -1.04 17.77
C PRO A 159 12.48 0.25 17.45
N HIS A 160 11.86 1.39 17.77
CA HIS A 160 12.54 2.68 17.66
C HIS A 160 13.77 2.73 18.58
N PRO A 161 14.91 3.32 18.16
CA PRO A 161 16.07 3.45 19.04
C PRO A 161 15.72 4.23 20.31
N ALA A 162 16.15 3.71 21.46
CA ALA A 162 16.00 4.41 22.73
C ALA A 162 16.84 5.69 22.74
N LEU A 163 16.25 6.81 23.16
CA LEU A 163 17.02 8.01 23.48
C LEU A 163 17.84 7.73 24.75
N ALA A 164 19.13 8.08 24.74
CA ALA A 164 19.90 8.13 25.97
C ALA A 164 19.31 9.21 26.90
N PRO A 165 19.39 9.07 28.24
CA PRO A 165 18.79 10.01 29.21
C PRO A 165 19.27 11.47 29.06
N ASP A 166 20.43 11.66 28.42
CA ASP A 166 21.14 12.91 28.15
C ASP A 166 21.23 13.24 26.65
N GLY A 167 20.68 12.37 25.78
CA GLY A 167 20.79 12.50 24.33
C GLY A 167 19.69 13.38 23.74
N SER A 168 20.05 14.57 23.26
CA SER A 168 19.23 15.29 22.29
C SER A 168 19.27 14.55 20.94
N PRO A 169 18.24 14.67 20.07
CA PRO A 169 18.30 14.27 18.67
C PRO A 169 19.23 15.20 17.84
N GLU A 170 20.40 15.54 18.38
CA GLU A 170 21.41 16.35 17.71
C GLU A 170 21.87 15.67 16.42
N GLY A 171 21.77 16.39 15.30
CA GLY A 171 22.17 15.91 13.98
C GLY A 171 21.07 15.23 13.15
N LEU A 172 19.81 15.18 13.63
CA LEU A 172 18.68 14.88 12.74
C LEU A 172 18.35 16.09 11.87
N GLU A 173 18.48 15.92 10.55
CA GLU A 173 18.23 16.95 9.54
C GLU A 173 16.73 17.11 9.18
N GLU A 174 15.87 16.29 9.78
CA GLU A 174 14.49 16.07 9.36
C GLU A 174 13.50 16.41 10.48
N GLN A 175 12.26 16.73 10.08
CA GLN A 175 11.17 16.96 11.02
C GLN A 175 10.79 15.68 11.75
N ALA A 176 10.52 15.79 13.06
CA ALA A 176 10.13 14.66 13.92
C ALA A 176 8.84 13.94 13.43
N GLU A 177 7.95 14.67 12.76
CA GLU A 177 6.67 14.19 12.19
C GLU A 177 6.86 13.03 11.20
N ILE A 178 7.95 13.07 10.41
CA ILE A 178 8.26 12.05 9.40
C ILE A 178 8.44 10.68 10.07
N ASP A 179 9.07 10.68 11.24
CA ASP A 179 9.32 9.49 12.02
C ASP A 179 8.05 8.94 12.66
N HIS A 180 7.21 9.82 13.21
CA HIS A 180 5.96 9.42 13.84
C HIS A 180 5.02 8.72 12.84
N GLY A 181 4.81 9.30 11.65
CA GLY A 181 3.92 8.71 10.65
C GLY A 181 4.37 7.31 10.17
N PHE A 182 5.68 7.13 9.96
CA PHE A 182 6.22 5.83 9.58
C PHE A 182 6.10 4.77 10.68
N ARG A 183 6.30 5.15 11.96
CA ARG A 183 6.09 4.22 13.09
C ARG A 183 4.65 3.71 13.13
N GLN A 184 3.66 4.58 12.86
CA GLN A 184 2.26 4.16 12.80
C GLN A 184 2.04 3.17 11.65
N LEU A 185 2.61 3.41 10.47
CA LEU A 185 2.53 2.46 9.36
C LEU A 185 3.18 1.11 9.71
N VAL A 186 4.38 1.11 10.30
CA VAL A 186 5.05 -0.11 10.76
C VAL A 186 4.16 -0.87 11.77
N ARG A 187 3.47 -0.16 12.67
CA ARG A 187 2.53 -0.74 13.63
C ARG A 187 1.29 -1.34 12.96
N ILE A 188 0.77 -0.75 11.89
CA ILE A 188 -0.33 -1.37 11.12
C ILE A 188 0.16 -2.66 10.50
N TYR A 189 1.29 -2.62 9.76
CA TYR A 189 1.85 -3.81 9.13
C TYR A 189 2.32 -4.88 10.12
N SER A 190 2.67 -4.52 11.36
CA SER A 190 3.03 -5.53 12.38
C SER A 190 1.86 -6.39 12.83
N GLN A 191 0.60 -5.96 12.58
CA GLN A 191 -0.59 -6.79 12.82
C GLN A 191 -0.74 -7.91 11.79
N ILE A 192 -0.04 -7.82 10.64
CA ILE A 192 0.13 -8.88 9.66
C ILE A 192 1.27 -9.78 10.16
N ASP A 193 0.96 -10.63 11.14
CA ASP A 193 1.90 -11.61 11.66
C ASP A 193 1.92 -12.89 10.82
N ILE A 194 2.84 -13.81 11.14
CA ILE A 194 2.99 -15.07 10.40
C ILE A 194 1.71 -15.91 10.54
N ASN A 195 1.07 -15.91 11.71
CA ASN A 195 -0.17 -16.64 11.95
C ASN A 195 -1.31 -16.12 11.06
N PHE A 196 -1.42 -14.79 10.92
CA PHE A 196 -2.37 -14.17 10.02
C PHE A 196 -2.07 -14.52 8.56
N LEU A 197 -0.80 -14.49 8.14
CA LEU A 197 -0.43 -14.85 6.76
C LEU A 197 -0.71 -16.31 6.42
N ASP A 198 -0.51 -17.21 7.38
CA ASP A 198 -0.88 -18.62 7.27
C ASP A 198 -2.41 -18.78 7.20
N PHE A 199 -3.16 -17.96 7.94
CA PHE A 199 -4.61 -17.91 7.86
C PHE A 199 -5.09 -17.36 6.50
N TRP A 200 -4.48 -16.28 6.01
CA TRP A 200 -4.75 -15.63 4.73
C TRP A 200 -4.45 -16.51 3.51
N SER A 201 -3.42 -17.36 3.61
CA SER A 201 -2.97 -18.19 2.48
C SER A 201 -3.74 -19.50 2.31
N ARG A 202 -4.57 -19.89 3.29
CA ARG A 202 -5.34 -21.13 3.26
C ARG A 202 -6.49 -21.05 2.24
N LYS A 203 -6.58 -22.06 1.37
CA LYS A 203 -7.70 -22.25 0.45
C LYS A 203 -8.49 -23.49 0.86
N GLY A 204 -9.78 -23.33 1.22
CA GLY A 204 -10.79 -24.39 1.05
C GLY A 204 -10.90 -25.52 2.09
N ALA A 205 -10.54 -25.33 3.36
CA ALA A 205 -10.99 -26.26 4.41
C ALA A 205 -11.16 -25.55 5.77
N PRO A 206 -12.36 -25.58 6.38
CA PRO A 206 -12.53 -25.10 7.75
C PRO A 206 -11.87 -26.10 8.71
N CYS A 207 -10.66 -25.81 9.16
CA CYS A 207 -10.08 -26.54 10.28
C CYS A 207 -10.64 -26.00 11.60
N SER A 208 -11.31 -26.86 12.34
CA SER A 208 -11.67 -26.65 13.74
C SER A 208 -10.39 -26.54 14.59
N GLY A 209 -9.81 -25.34 14.79
CA GLY A 209 -8.75 -25.21 15.79
C GLY A 209 -7.85 -23.98 15.79
N SER A 210 -7.72 -23.21 14.71
CA SER A 210 -6.89 -21.98 14.73
C SER A 210 -7.74 -20.75 14.41
N SER A 211 -8.46 -20.25 15.42
CA SER A 211 -9.03 -18.91 15.36
C SER A 211 -7.86 -17.93 15.48
N TRP A 212 -7.49 -17.26 14.39
CA TRP A 212 -6.68 -16.06 14.52
C TRP A 212 -7.58 -15.00 15.15
N GLU A 213 -7.29 -14.62 16.39
CA GLU A 213 -8.01 -13.55 17.07
C GLU A 213 -7.29 -12.24 16.80
N GLN A 214 -8.01 -11.28 16.23
CA GLN A 214 -7.51 -9.95 16.01
C GLN A 214 -7.16 -9.32 17.37
N GLY A 215 -5.87 -9.09 17.62
CA GLY A 215 -5.45 -8.22 18.69
C GLY A 215 -5.98 -6.82 18.41
N GLY A 216 -7.01 -6.39 19.15
CA GLY A 216 -7.60 -5.06 18.98
C GLY A 216 -6.54 -3.99 19.19
N SER A 217 -6.03 -3.40 18.11
CA SER A 217 -5.11 -2.27 18.20
C SER A 217 -5.82 -1.04 17.66
N SER A 218 -6.43 -0.28 18.57
CA SER A 218 -6.83 1.09 18.29
C SER A 218 -5.61 1.89 17.84
N LEU A 219 -5.72 2.57 16.69
CA LEU A 219 -4.72 3.53 16.26
C LEU A 219 -4.69 4.66 17.29
N LEU A 220 -3.53 4.86 17.93
CA LEU A 220 -3.27 6.07 18.70
C LEU A 220 -2.69 7.10 17.72
N LEU A 221 -3.59 7.76 16.97
CA LEU A 221 -3.21 8.94 16.20
C LEU A 221 -3.08 10.11 17.16
N ASP A 222 -1.86 10.58 17.39
CA ASP A 222 -1.62 11.88 17.99
C ASP A 222 -1.82 12.94 16.88
N ASP A 223 -3.03 13.52 16.83
CA ASP A 223 -3.53 14.37 15.73
C ASP A 223 -2.73 15.68 15.56
N GLY A 224 -1.86 16.02 16.53
CA GLY A 224 -1.05 17.24 16.51
C GLY A 224 0.35 17.11 15.89
N VAL A 225 0.82 15.91 15.56
CA VAL A 225 2.24 15.64 15.21
C VAL A 225 2.43 15.14 13.77
N ILE A 226 1.37 14.85 13.02
CA ILE A 226 1.48 14.28 11.66
C ILE A 226 0.87 15.19 10.61
N SER A 227 1.53 15.31 9.46
CA SER A 227 0.98 16.02 8.30
C SER A 227 -0.30 15.36 7.78
N ASP A 228 -1.17 16.14 7.14
CA ASP A 228 -2.41 15.63 6.53
C ASP A 228 -2.17 14.51 5.51
N ALA A 229 -1.06 14.56 4.76
CA ALA A 229 -0.67 13.52 3.82
C ALA A 229 -0.30 12.21 4.52
N GLN A 230 0.46 12.28 5.63
CA GLN A 230 0.75 11.08 6.44
C GLN A 230 -0.52 10.55 7.11
N ARG A 231 -1.41 11.43 7.58
CA ARG A 231 -2.69 11.05 8.15
C ARG A 231 -3.55 10.32 7.13
N ALA A 232 -3.61 10.81 5.89
CA ALA A 232 -4.25 10.12 4.77
C ALA A 232 -3.66 8.71 4.59
N ASP A 233 -2.32 8.62 4.52
CA ASP A 233 -1.60 7.37 4.27
C ASP A 233 -1.91 6.30 5.34
N ILE A 234 -1.84 6.71 6.61
CA ILE A 234 -2.10 5.83 7.76
C ILE A 234 -3.55 5.39 7.79
N CYS A 235 -4.51 6.31 7.68
CA CYS A 235 -5.94 6.00 7.76
C CYS A 235 -6.40 5.09 6.62
N VAL A 236 -5.98 5.36 5.38
CA VAL A 236 -6.30 4.50 4.23
C VAL A 236 -5.63 3.14 4.35
N THR A 237 -4.38 3.08 4.85
CA THR A 237 -3.70 1.80 5.10
C THR A 237 -4.41 0.98 6.17
N GLN A 238 -4.94 1.61 7.21
CA GLN A 238 -5.74 0.93 8.23
C GLN A 238 -7.05 0.38 7.66
N LEU A 239 -7.80 1.18 6.90
CA LEU A 239 -9.04 0.72 6.27
C LEU A 239 -8.78 -0.43 5.28
N TRP A 240 -7.68 -0.37 4.55
CA TRP A 240 -7.24 -1.47 3.71
C TRP A 240 -6.91 -2.72 4.53
N PHE A 241 -6.24 -2.57 5.68
CA PHE A 241 -5.99 -3.70 6.56
C PHE A 241 -7.29 -4.30 7.09
N ASP A 242 -8.26 -3.48 7.51
CA ASP A 242 -9.59 -3.94 7.95
C ASP A 242 -10.32 -4.70 6.82
N LEU A 243 -10.18 -4.24 5.57
CA LEU A 243 -10.68 -4.93 4.39
C LEU A 243 -10.00 -6.30 4.20
N VAL A 244 -8.67 -6.36 4.32
CA VAL A 244 -7.91 -7.62 4.21
C VAL A 244 -8.34 -8.62 5.29
N LEU A 245 -8.54 -8.17 6.52
CA LEU A 245 -9.06 -9.00 7.61
C LEU A 245 -10.46 -9.52 7.31
N TRP A 246 -11.35 -8.66 6.82
CA TRP A 246 -12.69 -9.05 6.42
C TRP A 246 -12.67 -10.08 5.28
N ARG A 247 -11.83 -9.88 4.25
CA ARG A 247 -11.66 -10.84 3.14
C ARG A 247 -11.14 -12.18 3.64
N ALA A 248 -10.23 -12.17 4.61
CA ALA A 248 -9.72 -13.39 5.24
C ALA A 248 -10.85 -14.14 5.96
N ALA A 249 -11.65 -13.42 6.75
CA ALA A 249 -12.82 -13.99 7.43
C ALA A 249 -13.87 -14.54 6.43
N LEU A 250 -14.10 -13.85 5.32
CA LEU A 250 -14.98 -14.30 4.23
C LEU A 250 -14.48 -15.64 3.65
N GLN A 251 -13.19 -15.73 3.31
CA GLN A 251 -12.58 -16.94 2.74
C GLN A 251 -12.67 -18.16 3.67
N GLN A 252 -12.67 -17.92 4.98
CA GLN A 252 -12.74 -18.98 5.99
C GLN A 252 -14.17 -19.24 6.50
N GLY A 253 -15.19 -18.59 5.92
CA GLY A 253 -16.60 -18.81 6.28
C GLY A 253 -16.95 -18.30 7.68
N LEU A 254 -16.23 -17.30 8.20
CA LEU A 254 -16.42 -16.77 9.56
C LEU A 254 -17.41 -15.60 9.63
N LEU A 255 -18.02 -15.24 8.49
CA LEU A 255 -18.98 -14.15 8.42
C LEU A 255 -20.41 -14.61 8.71
N SER A 256 -21.18 -13.76 9.36
CA SER A 256 -22.60 -13.99 9.61
C SER A 256 -23.38 -12.68 9.53
N THR A 257 -24.59 -12.72 8.96
CA THR A 257 -25.52 -11.57 8.96
C THR A 257 -25.97 -11.17 10.36
N LYS A 258 -25.93 -12.10 11.31
CA LYS A 258 -26.30 -11.91 12.73
C LYS A 258 -25.08 -11.76 13.64
N ALA A 259 -23.88 -11.58 13.10
CA ALA A 259 -22.69 -11.38 13.93
C ALA A 259 -22.82 -10.09 14.76
N GLU A 260 -22.48 -10.17 16.05
CA GLU A 260 -22.49 -9.01 16.95
C GLU A 260 -21.46 -7.95 16.51
N LEU A 261 -20.29 -8.42 16.06
CA LEU A 261 -19.24 -7.54 15.57
C LEU A 261 -19.46 -7.19 14.09
N ARG A 262 -19.58 -5.90 13.78
CA ARG A 262 -19.78 -5.41 12.40
C ARG A 262 -18.73 -5.92 11.42
N SER A 263 -17.47 -6.03 11.83
CA SER A 263 -16.37 -6.54 10.99
C SER A 263 -16.50 -8.02 10.61
N ARG A 264 -17.42 -8.77 11.24
CA ARG A 264 -17.77 -10.16 10.89
C ARG A 264 -19.11 -10.28 10.16
N THR A 265 -19.64 -9.17 9.62
CA THR A 265 -20.85 -9.17 8.79
C THR A 265 -20.52 -9.10 7.31
N PHE A 266 -21.41 -9.60 6.44
CA PHE A 266 -21.25 -9.49 4.99
C PHE A 266 -21.33 -8.04 4.48
N SER A 267 -22.04 -7.15 5.19
CA SER A 267 -22.21 -5.74 4.86
C SER A 267 -21.04 -4.83 5.29
N TYR A 268 -20.02 -5.37 5.96
CA TYR A 268 -18.90 -4.57 6.44
C TYR A 268 -18.14 -3.76 5.36
N PRO A 269 -18.02 -4.20 4.09
CA PRO A 269 -17.43 -3.38 3.03
C PRO A 269 -18.12 -2.01 2.85
N GLU A 270 -19.40 -1.89 3.19
CA GLU A 270 -20.12 -0.61 3.18
C GLU A 270 -19.58 0.36 4.25
N ASP A 271 -19.33 -0.15 5.46
CA ASP A 271 -18.79 0.63 6.57
C ASP A 271 -17.36 1.11 6.25
N ILE A 272 -16.55 0.25 5.63
CA ILE A 272 -15.19 0.60 5.17
C ILE A 272 -15.27 1.68 4.10
N ALA A 273 -16.12 1.54 3.09
CA ALA A 273 -16.25 2.51 2.01
C ALA A 273 -16.77 3.87 2.50
N LEU A 274 -17.74 3.87 3.43
CA LEU A 274 -18.23 5.08 4.10
C LEU A 274 -17.12 5.76 4.90
N SER A 275 -16.36 4.99 5.69
CA SER A 275 -15.25 5.51 6.49
C SER A 275 -14.15 6.09 5.61
N LEU A 276 -13.85 5.42 4.48
CA LEU A 276 -12.92 5.92 3.48
C LEU A 276 -13.36 7.27 2.94
N LEU A 277 -14.62 7.40 2.50
CA LEU A 277 -15.12 8.67 1.97
C LEU A 277 -15.10 9.78 3.03
N ARG A 278 -15.42 9.49 4.29
CA ARG A 278 -15.33 10.45 5.39
C ARG A 278 -13.90 10.96 5.59
N ILE A 279 -12.92 10.04 5.67
CA ILE A 279 -11.49 10.38 5.80
C ILE A 279 -11.03 11.23 4.61
N LEU A 280 -11.37 10.80 3.40
CA LEU A 280 -10.99 11.50 2.18
C LEU A 280 -11.64 12.89 2.10
N SER A 281 -12.85 13.08 2.63
CA SER A 281 -13.55 14.37 2.68
C SER A 281 -13.09 15.29 3.81
N SER A 282 -12.52 14.75 4.89
CA SER A 282 -11.99 15.55 6.00
C SER A 282 -10.60 16.13 5.75
N LEU A 283 -9.92 15.68 4.69
CA LEU A 283 -8.55 16.06 4.37
C LEU A 283 -8.55 17.02 3.16
N PRO A 284 -7.60 17.98 3.08
CA PRO A 284 -7.41 18.81 1.89
C PRO A 284 -7.22 17.94 0.65
N SER A 285 -7.78 18.36 -0.49
CA SER A 285 -7.65 17.60 -1.74
C SER A 285 -6.18 17.41 -2.09
N GLU A 286 -5.37 18.45 -1.88
CA GLU A 286 -3.92 18.47 -2.07
C GLU A 286 -3.19 17.47 -1.18
N SER A 287 -3.73 17.13 0.00
CA SER A 287 -3.11 16.16 0.93
C SER A 287 -3.35 14.71 0.53
N VAL A 288 -4.45 14.45 -0.18
CA VAL A 288 -4.75 13.17 -0.83
C VAL A 288 -4.10 13.11 -2.21
N ASP A 289 -3.98 14.27 -2.86
CA ASP A 289 -3.36 14.49 -4.16
C ASP A 289 -1.88 14.83 -4.05
N VAL A 290 -1.19 14.64 -2.91
CA VAL A 290 0.28 14.81 -2.81
C VAL A 290 0.93 13.76 -3.70
N HIS A 291 0.99 14.19 -4.94
CA HIS A 291 1.63 13.79 -6.15
C HIS A 291 2.46 12.50 -6.12
N GLY A 292 2.14 11.62 -7.07
CA GLY A 292 3.12 10.65 -7.61
C GLY A 292 4.41 11.30 -8.11
N LEU A 293 4.49 12.63 -8.24
CA LEU A 293 5.65 13.51 -8.02
C LEU A 293 5.25 14.98 -8.29
N GLY A 294 5.31 15.83 -7.27
CA GLY A 294 5.16 17.28 -7.40
C GLY A 294 6.55 17.86 -7.27
N ILE A 295 7.13 18.30 -8.38
CA ILE A 295 8.52 18.75 -8.42
C ILE A 295 8.67 20.06 -7.61
N VAL A 296 9.75 20.12 -6.82
CA VAL A 296 10.37 21.24 -6.10
C VAL A 296 9.85 21.57 -4.69
N SER A 297 10.29 20.79 -3.72
CA SER A 297 11.09 21.39 -2.64
C SER A 297 12.57 21.13 -2.97
N PRO A 298 13.52 22.07 -2.76
CA PRO A 298 14.94 21.90 -3.10
C PRO A 298 15.65 20.74 -2.38
N THR A 299 14.96 19.99 -1.52
CA THR A 299 15.51 18.90 -0.71
C THR A 299 14.91 17.56 -1.14
N LEU A 300 15.73 16.72 -1.77
CA LEU A 300 15.46 15.29 -2.01
C LEU A 300 15.32 14.56 -0.65
N GLN A 301 14.20 14.72 0.04
CA GLN A 301 14.07 14.30 1.45
C GLN A 301 13.04 13.21 1.74
N SER A 302 12.29 12.66 0.77
CA SER A 302 11.22 11.71 1.11
C SER A 302 11.06 10.52 0.15
N LEU A 303 11.91 9.52 0.33
CA LEU A 303 11.72 8.16 -0.20
C LEU A 303 10.45 7.46 0.39
N HIS A 304 9.81 8.04 1.41
CA HIS A 304 8.47 7.61 1.89
C HIS A 304 7.45 7.60 0.78
N VAL A 305 7.40 8.74 0.09
CA VAL A 305 6.29 9.18 -0.75
C VAL A 305 6.25 8.27 -1.97
N LEU A 306 7.40 7.80 -2.41
CA LEU A 306 7.54 6.89 -3.54
C LEU A 306 6.98 5.49 -3.20
N LEU A 307 7.27 4.91 -2.03
CA LEU A 307 6.88 3.53 -1.70
C LEU A 307 5.44 3.37 -1.19
N THR A 308 4.92 4.35 -0.47
CA THR A 308 3.56 4.26 0.09
C THR A 308 2.48 4.84 -0.82
N LEU A 309 2.80 5.76 -1.75
CA LEU A 309 1.77 6.41 -2.57
C LEU A 309 1.33 5.64 -3.81
N SER A 310 2.20 4.85 -4.47
CA SER A 310 1.71 3.90 -5.49
C SER A 310 0.71 2.91 -4.87
N SER A 311 0.89 2.60 -3.58
CA SER A 311 0.00 1.76 -2.80
C SER A 311 -1.30 2.45 -2.35
N GLN A 312 -1.33 3.76 -2.12
CA GLN A 312 -2.52 4.46 -1.59
C GLN A 312 -3.73 4.36 -2.53
N PHE A 313 -3.56 4.73 -3.80
CA PHE A 313 -4.65 4.63 -4.77
C PHE A 313 -5.05 3.19 -5.08
N GLU A 314 -4.09 2.24 -5.07
CA GLU A 314 -4.38 0.80 -5.20
C GLU A 314 -5.28 0.31 -4.05
N LYS A 315 -4.98 0.69 -2.79
CA LYS A 315 -5.80 0.39 -1.62
C LYS A 315 -7.21 0.97 -1.73
N ILE A 316 -7.34 2.24 -2.15
CA ILE A 316 -8.63 2.91 -2.41
C ILE A 316 -9.41 2.14 -3.50
N SER A 317 -8.72 1.73 -4.56
CA SER A 317 -9.32 0.93 -5.64
C SER A 317 -9.77 -0.44 -5.15
N GLU A 318 -9.04 -1.09 -4.25
CA GLU A 318 -9.42 -2.37 -3.66
C GLU A 318 -10.71 -2.26 -2.82
N VAL A 319 -10.85 -1.19 -2.04
CA VAL A 319 -12.10 -0.86 -1.33
C VAL A 319 -13.24 -0.66 -2.32
N GLY A 320 -13.02 0.12 -3.38
CA GLY A 320 -14.03 0.34 -4.42
C GLY A 320 -14.45 -0.94 -5.13
N ASN A 321 -13.50 -1.80 -5.52
CA ASN A 321 -13.79 -3.07 -6.16
C ASN A 321 -14.55 -4.02 -5.24
N THR A 322 -14.18 -4.08 -3.95
CA THR A 322 -14.92 -4.90 -2.97
C THR A 322 -16.34 -4.40 -2.78
N LEU A 323 -16.55 -3.08 -2.72
CA LEU A 323 -17.90 -2.50 -2.64
C LEU A 323 -18.71 -2.86 -3.89
N ALA A 324 -18.11 -2.79 -5.09
CA ALA A 324 -18.76 -3.21 -6.32
C ALA A 324 -19.10 -4.71 -6.32
N ASP A 325 -18.21 -5.59 -5.81
CA ASP A 325 -18.48 -7.02 -5.65
C ASP A 325 -19.67 -7.25 -4.70
N PHE A 326 -19.70 -6.51 -3.58
CA PHE A 326 -20.79 -6.56 -2.61
C PHE A 326 -22.14 -6.14 -3.21
N ILE A 327 -22.19 -5.02 -3.97
CA ILE A 327 -23.41 -4.57 -4.66
C ILE A 327 -23.90 -5.65 -5.62
N HIS A 328 -22.99 -6.19 -6.44
CA HIS A 328 -23.33 -7.23 -7.42
C HIS A 328 -23.91 -8.49 -6.75
N CYS A 329 -23.25 -8.98 -5.71
CA CYS A 329 -23.72 -10.18 -4.99
C CYS A 329 -25.04 -9.92 -4.28
N SER A 330 -25.21 -8.77 -3.63
CA SER A 330 -26.43 -8.45 -2.89
C SER A 330 -27.61 -8.26 -3.84
N ALA A 331 -27.42 -7.57 -4.97
CA ALA A 331 -28.46 -7.41 -5.99
C ALA A 331 -28.94 -8.75 -6.55
N GLY A 332 -28.02 -9.71 -6.74
CA GLY A 332 -28.36 -11.06 -7.17
C GLY A 332 -29.15 -11.88 -6.14
N LEU A 333 -29.05 -11.56 -4.84
CA LEU A 333 -29.69 -12.31 -3.76
C LEU A 333 -31.04 -11.72 -3.32
N THR A 334 -31.13 -10.39 -3.20
CA THR A 334 -32.29 -9.71 -2.62
C THR A 334 -33.02 -8.79 -3.59
N GLY A 335 -32.60 -8.77 -4.87
CA GLY A 335 -33.04 -7.74 -5.82
C GLY A 335 -32.41 -6.37 -5.53
N TRP A 336 -32.74 -5.39 -6.36
CA TRP A 336 -32.21 -4.03 -6.26
C TRP A 336 -32.86 -3.26 -5.11
N THR A 337 -32.07 -2.59 -4.27
CA THR A 337 -32.59 -1.83 -3.11
C THR A 337 -32.04 -0.41 -3.04
N GLU A 338 -32.70 0.45 -2.24
CA GLU A 338 -32.22 1.83 -1.99
C GLU A 338 -30.80 1.85 -1.40
N ASN A 339 -30.47 0.90 -0.52
CA ASN A 339 -29.12 0.79 0.04
C ASN A 339 -28.07 0.51 -1.07
N MET A 340 -28.43 -0.27 -2.09
CA MET A 340 -27.55 -0.52 -3.24
C MET A 340 -27.37 0.74 -4.10
N ALA A 341 -28.43 1.54 -4.29
CA ALA A 341 -28.32 2.83 -4.96
C ALA A 341 -27.37 3.78 -4.20
N GLN A 342 -27.48 3.87 -2.88
CA GLN A 342 -26.55 4.65 -2.05
C GLN A 342 -25.11 4.13 -2.15
N ASN A 343 -24.92 2.80 -2.19
CA ASN A 343 -23.60 2.20 -2.38
C ASN A 343 -23.02 2.46 -3.78
N LEU A 344 -23.86 2.53 -4.80
CA LEU A 344 -23.45 2.92 -6.16
C LEU A 344 -22.96 4.39 -6.19
N ASP A 345 -23.62 5.29 -5.47
CA ASP A 345 -23.18 6.69 -5.33
C ASP A 345 -21.84 6.81 -4.59
N ARG A 346 -21.65 6.01 -3.53
CA ARG A 346 -20.36 5.89 -2.81
C ARG A 346 -19.26 5.41 -3.77
N LEU A 347 -19.54 4.38 -4.57
CA LEU A 347 -18.62 3.87 -5.58
C LEU A 347 -18.26 4.93 -6.64
N GLY A 348 -19.25 5.72 -7.08
CA GLY A 348 -19.05 6.86 -7.97
C GLY A 348 -18.12 7.92 -7.38
N SER A 349 -18.27 8.20 -6.09
CA SER A 349 -17.42 9.12 -5.34
C SER A 349 -15.97 8.60 -5.21
N ILE A 350 -15.79 7.30 -4.93
CA ILE A 350 -14.46 6.66 -4.92
C ILE A 350 -13.79 6.77 -6.30
N ARG A 351 -14.52 6.47 -7.39
CA ARG A 351 -14.01 6.63 -8.76
C ARG A 351 -13.58 8.08 -9.04
N LYS A 352 -14.36 9.06 -8.58
CA LYS A 352 -14.04 10.48 -8.74
C LYS A 352 -12.71 10.82 -8.04
N ARG A 353 -12.48 10.29 -6.83
CA ARG A 353 -11.20 10.47 -6.12
C ARG A 353 -10.03 9.83 -6.86
N LEU A 354 -10.20 8.60 -7.36
CA LEU A 354 -9.18 7.94 -8.19
C LEU A 354 -8.90 8.69 -9.51
N SER A 355 -9.79 9.58 -9.95
CA SER A 355 -9.62 10.36 -11.18
C SER A 355 -8.87 11.68 -10.98
N LEU A 356 -8.53 12.04 -9.74
CA LEU A 356 -7.83 13.31 -9.45
C LEU A 356 -6.38 13.32 -9.97
N SER A 357 -5.73 12.15 -10.04
CA SER A 357 -4.40 11.99 -10.62
C SER A 357 -4.46 11.26 -11.98
N PRO A 358 -3.73 11.72 -13.02
CA PRO A 358 -3.70 11.06 -14.33
C PRO A 358 -3.28 9.58 -14.27
N ASN A 359 -2.32 9.26 -13.39
CA ASN A 359 -1.78 7.90 -13.24
C ASN A 359 -2.83 6.95 -12.62
N SER A 360 -3.46 7.35 -11.52
CA SER A 360 -4.54 6.58 -10.89
C SER A 360 -5.79 6.53 -11.78
N HIS A 361 -6.05 7.58 -12.57
CA HIS A 361 -7.18 7.61 -13.49
C HIS A 361 -7.08 6.48 -14.52
N GLY A 362 -5.98 6.44 -15.27
CA GLY A 362 -5.76 5.44 -16.31
C GLY A 362 -5.65 4.01 -15.76
N LYS A 363 -4.95 3.83 -14.63
CA LYS A 363 -4.72 2.50 -14.05
C LYS A 363 -5.93 1.94 -13.29
N LEU A 364 -6.65 2.77 -12.54
CA LEU A 364 -7.61 2.30 -11.53
C LEU A 364 -9.03 2.85 -11.75
N ALA A 365 -9.17 4.16 -12.00
CA ALA A 365 -10.48 4.78 -12.11
C ALA A 365 -11.27 4.30 -13.35
N VAL A 366 -10.59 4.09 -14.49
CA VAL A 366 -11.21 3.55 -15.71
C VAL A 366 -11.77 2.15 -15.46
N SER A 367 -11.02 1.27 -14.78
CA SER A 367 -11.49 -0.08 -14.44
C SER A 367 -12.74 -0.03 -13.57
N LEU A 368 -12.73 0.80 -12.53
CA LEU A 368 -13.89 0.98 -11.64
C LEU A 368 -15.08 1.63 -12.36
N GLY A 369 -14.81 2.53 -13.31
CA GLY A 369 -15.82 3.17 -14.15
C GLY A 369 -16.56 2.21 -15.06
N LYS A 370 -15.87 1.18 -15.59
CA LYS A 370 -16.52 0.11 -16.38
C LYS A 370 -17.55 -0.66 -15.53
N ARG A 371 -17.17 -1.02 -14.31
CA ARG A 371 -18.08 -1.70 -13.37
C ARG A 371 -19.31 -0.85 -13.02
N LEU A 372 -19.11 0.45 -12.81
CA LEU A 372 -20.22 1.40 -12.59
C LEU A 372 -21.20 1.43 -13.78
N ALA A 373 -20.67 1.46 -15.01
CA ALA A 373 -21.50 1.44 -16.22
C ALA A 373 -22.28 0.13 -16.37
N GLU A 374 -21.72 -1.01 -15.97
CA GLU A 374 -22.42 -2.30 -15.95
C GLU A 374 -23.64 -2.24 -15.03
N PHE A 375 -23.53 -1.64 -13.83
CA PHE A 375 -24.68 -1.47 -12.94
C PHE A 375 -25.76 -0.54 -13.53
N ASP A 376 -25.37 0.56 -14.17
CA ASP A 376 -26.34 1.45 -14.83
C ASP A 376 -27.10 0.71 -15.95
N LEU A 377 -26.42 -0.13 -16.74
CA LEU A 377 -27.06 -0.94 -17.77
C LEU A 377 -27.97 -2.03 -17.18
N CYS A 378 -27.53 -2.70 -16.13
CA CYS A 378 -28.27 -3.81 -15.51
C CYS A 378 -29.45 -3.34 -14.65
N TYR A 379 -29.43 -2.13 -14.08
CA TYR A 379 -30.41 -1.74 -13.06
C TYR A 379 -31.09 -0.39 -13.30
N LYS A 380 -30.61 0.44 -14.25
CA LYS A 380 -31.29 1.68 -14.68
C LYS A 380 -31.93 1.61 -16.07
N SER A 381 -31.80 0.50 -16.80
CA SER A 381 -32.46 0.34 -18.10
C SER A 381 -33.98 0.20 -17.93
N PRO A 382 -34.81 0.97 -18.66
CA PRO A 382 -36.27 0.92 -18.56
C PRO A 382 -36.88 -0.45 -18.93
N LEU A 383 -36.10 -1.37 -19.53
CA LEU A 383 -36.50 -2.74 -19.79
C LEU A 383 -36.58 -3.62 -18.53
N ASN A 384 -35.86 -3.30 -17.46
CA ASN A 384 -35.93 -4.06 -16.19
C ASN A 384 -37.05 -3.59 -15.26
N VAL A 385 -37.50 -2.34 -15.40
CA VAL A 385 -38.73 -1.86 -14.75
C VAL A 385 -39.96 -2.65 -15.24
N LEU A 386 -39.97 -3.08 -16.51
CA LEU A 386 -41.01 -3.96 -17.05
C LEU A 386 -40.94 -5.39 -16.48
N ARG A 387 -39.74 -5.86 -16.11
CA ARG A 387 -39.56 -7.20 -15.53
C ARG A 387 -40.04 -7.29 -14.07
N GLU A 388 -39.94 -6.20 -13.31
CA GLU A 388 -40.56 -6.08 -11.99
C GLU A 388 -42.09 -5.98 -12.08
N LEU A 389 -42.64 -5.35 -13.13
CA LEU A 389 -44.08 -5.30 -13.38
C LEU A 389 -44.67 -6.65 -13.81
N ASP A 390 -43.94 -7.44 -14.60
CA ASP A 390 -44.40 -8.77 -15.03
C ASP A 390 -44.43 -9.77 -13.85
N CYS A 391 -43.47 -9.72 -12.92
CA CYS A 391 -43.46 -10.60 -11.74
C CYS A 391 -44.58 -10.26 -10.73
N VAL A 392 -44.99 -9.00 -10.61
CA VAL A 392 -46.12 -8.58 -9.75
C VAL A 392 -47.47 -8.94 -10.39
N SER A 393 -47.53 -9.11 -11.72
CA SER A 393 -48.76 -9.47 -12.42
C SER A 393 -49.12 -10.97 -12.32
N GLU A 394 -48.14 -11.86 -12.11
CA GLU A 394 -48.40 -13.29 -11.96
C GLU A 394 -48.95 -13.66 -10.56
N ASP A 395 -48.56 -12.93 -9.50
CA ASP A 395 -49.04 -13.18 -8.13
C ASP A 395 -50.49 -12.69 -7.88
N MET A 396 -51.06 -11.86 -8.75
CA MET A 396 -52.42 -11.31 -8.60
C MET A 396 -53.51 -12.12 -9.32
N THR A 397 -53.20 -13.27 -9.92
CA THR A 397 -54.17 -14.06 -10.71
C THR A 397 -54.63 -15.38 -10.09
N THR A 398 -54.31 -15.65 -8.82
CA THR A 398 -54.69 -16.92 -8.14
C THR A 398 -55.71 -16.81 -6.99
N GLU A 399 -56.33 -15.65 -6.74
CA GLU A 399 -57.29 -15.50 -5.62
C GLU A 399 -58.78 -15.32 -5.97
N GLU A 400 -59.21 -15.47 -7.23
CA GLU A 400 -60.65 -15.43 -7.57
C GLU A 400 -61.10 -16.70 -8.31
N LYS A 401 -61.45 -17.75 -7.55
CA LYS A 401 -62.43 -18.79 -7.93
C LYS A 401 -62.72 -19.74 -6.76
N GLU A 402 -63.52 -19.27 -5.80
CA GLU A 402 -64.38 -20.13 -4.98
C GLU A 402 -65.64 -19.34 -4.59
N GLU A 403 -66.70 -19.51 -5.40
CA GLU A 403 -68.09 -19.44 -4.96
C GLU A 403 -68.95 -20.43 -5.78
#